data_AF-A0A6I5C6H2-F1
#
_entry.id   AF-A0A6I5C6H2-F1
#
_cell.length_a   1.000
_cell.length_b   1.000
_cell.length_c   1.000
_cell.angle_alpha   90.00
_cell.angle_beta   90.00
_cell.angle_gamma   90.00
#
_symmetry.space_group_name_H-M   'P 1'
#
loop_
_entity.id
_entity.type
_entity.pdbx_description
1 polymer ?
#
loop_
_entity_poly.entity_id
_entity_poly.type
_entity_poly.pdbx_seq_one_letter_code
_entity_poly.pdbx_strand_id
1 'polypeptide(L)'
;PDLAGVLRRLDRALARHRRDRDDPRRPAAEDFVTVLLMEIAEDGSLRALNCGHPWPYRLSGTAAEPVSRAEPLPPLGLFPLPAALPAADLAPLRPGE
;
A
#
# COMPACT_ATOMS: atom_id res chain seq x y z
N PRO A 1 2.78 16.43 -2.29
CA PRO A 1 2.60 15.35 -1.31
C PRO A 1 3.29 14.11 -1.86
N ASP A 2 4.12 13.42 -1.08
CA ASP A 2 4.82 12.21 -1.52
C ASP A 2 4.05 10.94 -1.11
N LEU A 3 4.41 9.80 -1.71
CA LEU A 3 3.77 8.51 -1.47
C LEU A 3 3.83 8.09 0.01
N ALA A 4 4.98 8.31 0.66
CA ALA A 4 5.17 8.04 2.09
C ALA A 4 4.27 8.94 2.97
N GLY A 5 4.09 10.21 2.61
CA GLY A 5 3.18 11.13 3.27
C GLY A 5 1.72 10.71 3.14
N VAL A 6 1.31 10.13 2.00
CA VAL A 6 -0.02 9.52 1.83
C VAL A 6 -0.19 8.36 2.81
N LEU A 7 0.77 7.42 2.83
CA LEU A 7 0.68 6.25 3.69
C LEU A 7 0.57 6.64 5.17
N ARG A 8 1.38 7.61 5.63
CA ARG A 8 1.30 8.11 7.02
C ARG A 8 -0.03 8.78 7.35
N ARG A 9 -0.70 9.42 6.38
CA ARG A 9 -2.04 9.98 6.60
C ARG A 9 -3.09 8.88 6.74
N LEU A 10 -2.99 7.82 5.94
CA LEU A 10 -3.88 6.66 6.04
C LEU A 10 -3.72 5.95 7.38
N ASP A 11 -2.49 5.71 7.82
CA ASP A 11 -2.19 5.11 9.13
C ASP A 11 -2.79 5.93 10.29
N ARG A 12 -2.60 7.26 10.28
CA ARG A 12 -3.24 8.15 11.28
C ARG A 12 -4.77 8.16 11.18
N ALA A 13 -5.34 8.04 9.99
CA ALA A 13 -6.79 7.97 9.82
C ALA A 13 -7.35 6.65 10.38
N LEU A 14 -6.66 5.53 10.12
CA LEU A 14 -7.00 4.22 10.68
C LEU A 14 -6.89 4.23 12.21
N ALA A 15 -5.82 4.80 12.77
CA ALA A 15 -5.65 4.90 14.21
C ALA A 15 -6.77 5.71 14.89
N ARG A 16 -7.22 6.81 14.27
CA ARG A 16 -8.40 7.56 14.77
C ARG A 16 -9.67 6.73 14.68
N HIS A 17 -9.90 6.07 13.55
CA HIS A 17 -11.08 5.25 13.32
C HIS A 17 -11.21 4.10 14.33
N ARG A 18 -10.10 3.47 14.70
CA ARG A 18 -10.06 2.40 15.70
C ARG A 18 -10.43 2.90 17.09
N ARG A 19 -9.86 4.05 17.51
CA ARG A 19 -10.22 4.69 18.79
C ARG A 19 -11.71 5.02 18.90
N ASP A 20 -12.34 5.43 17.79
CA ASP A 20 -13.78 5.72 17.76
C ASP A 20 -14.64 4.45 17.88
N ARG A 21 -14.07 3.27 17.61
CA ARG A 21 -14.76 1.96 17.64
C ARG A 21 -14.47 1.10 18.86
N ASP A 22 -13.61 1.55 19.78
CA ASP A 22 -13.31 0.87 21.07
C ASP A 22 -14.52 0.95 22.05
N ASP A 23 -15.73 0.66 21.55
CA ASP A 23 -16.92 0.37 22.33
C ASP A 23 -16.74 -1.03 22.95
N PRO A 24 -16.67 -1.16 24.29
CA PRO A 24 -16.46 -2.43 24.98
C PRO A 24 -17.51 -3.51 24.68
N ARG A 25 -18.62 -3.13 24.04
CA ARG A 25 -19.75 -4.02 23.71
C ARG A 25 -19.65 -4.62 22.31
N ARG A 26 -18.64 -4.26 21.51
CA ARG A 26 -18.46 -4.78 20.14
C ARG A 26 -17.34 -5.84 20.10
N PRO A 27 -17.54 -6.97 19.40
CA PRO A 27 -16.46 -7.93 19.20
C PRO A 27 -15.24 -7.25 18.56
N ALA A 28 -14.04 -7.61 19.01
CA ALA A 28 -12.80 -7.16 18.37
C ALA A 28 -12.78 -7.65 16.92
N ALA A 29 -13.06 -6.75 15.97
CA ALA A 29 -12.89 -7.04 14.56
C ALA A 29 -11.38 -7.07 14.24
N GLU A 30 -11.02 -7.72 13.15
CA GLU A 30 -9.69 -7.55 12.57
C GLU A 30 -9.52 -6.09 12.14
N ASP A 31 -8.95 -5.27 13.03
CA ASP A 31 -8.80 -3.83 12.83
C ASP A 31 -7.48 -3.47 12.13
N PHE A 32 -7.10 -4.26 11.13
CA PHE A 32 -5.97 -3.98 10.26
C PHE A 32 -6.42 -3.83 8.81
N VAL A 33 -5.59 -3.16 8.01
CA VAL A 33 -5.88 -2.90 6.59
C VAL A 33 -4.66 -3.26 5.75
N THR A 34 -4.87 -4.10 4.74
CA THR A 34 -3.89 -4.29 3.67
C THR A 34 -4.06 -3.17 2.64
N VAL A 35 -2.95 -2.60 2.15
CA VAL A 35 -3.00 -1.50 1.18
C VAL A 35 -1.78 -1.51 0.25
N LEU A 36 -2.02 -1.23 -1.02
CA LEU A 36 -0.98 -0.94 -2.01
C LEU A 36 -1.20 0.48 -2.53
N LEU A 37 -0.21 1.34 -2.37
CA LEU A 37 -0.18 2.67 -2.99
C LEU A 37 0.81 2.64 -4.14
N MET A 38 0.37 3.07 -5.32
CA MET A 38 1.22 3.21 -6.50
C MET A 38 1.16 4.65 -6.99
N GLU A 39 2.33 5.23 -7.24
CA GLU A 39 2.52 6.51 -7.92
C GLU A 39 2.95 6.21 -9.36
N ILE A 40 2.26 6.84 -10.32
CA ILE A 40 2.60 6.82 -11.74
C ILE A 40 3.02 8.24 -12.10
N ALA A 41 4.29 8.44 -12.42
CA ALA A 41 4.78 9.75 -12.84
C ALA A 41 4.46 10.00 -14.32
N GLU A 42 4.64 11.25 -14.76
CA GLU A 42 4.36 11.67 -16.14
C GLU A 42 5.22 10.93 -17.19
N ASP A 43 6.42 10.48 -16.81
CA ASP A 43 7.31 9.68 -17.65
C ASP A 43 6.99 8.18 -17.64
N GLY A 44 5.90 7.79 -16.97
CA GLY A 44 5.49 6.39 -16.79
C GLY A 44 6.25 5.65 -15.70
N SER A 45 7.22 6.27 -15.00
CA SER A 45 7.88 5.62 -13.87
C SER A 45 6.88 5.27 -12.77
N LEU A 46 7.05 4.08 -12.20
CA LEU A 46 6.16 3.52 -11.21
C LEU A 46 6.89 3.35 -9.88
N ARG A 47 6.28 3.84 -8.80
CA ARG A 47 6.76 3.62 -7.43
C ARG A 47 5.66 3.09 -6.56
N ALA A 48 5.98 2.19 -5.64
CA ALA A 48 4.95 1.57 -4.80
C ALA A 48 5.33 1.43 -3.33
N LEU A 49 4.35 1.60 -2.44
CA LEU A 49 4.41 1.18 -1.04
C LEU A 49 3.34 0.10 -0.82
N ASN A 50 3.77 -1.08 -0.39
CA ASN A 50 2.89 -2.22 -0.17
C ASN A 50 2.87 -2.58 1.32
N CYS A 51 1.69 -2.55 1.92
CA CYS A 51 1.43 -2.94 3.31
C CYS A 51 0.48 -4.15 3.31
N GLY A 52 1.02 -5.34 3.07
CA GLY A 52 0.32 -6.63 3.13
C GLY A 52 -0.64 -6.94 1.98
N HIS A 53 -0.65 -6.16 0.89
CA HIS A 53 -1.51 -6.45 -0.27
C HIS A 53 -0.77 -7.33 -1.30
N PRO A 54 -1.45 -8.26 -2.01
CA PRO A 54 -0.81 -9.00 -3.10
C PRO A 54 -0.38 -8.06 -4.25
N TRP A 55 0.79 -8.30 -4.85
CA TRP A 55 1.23 -7.50 -6.00
C TRP A 55 0.32 -7.73 -7.21
N PRO A 56 -0.13 -6.65 -7.90
CA PRO A 56 -0.92 -6.78 -9.11
C PRO A 56 -0.08 -7.36 -10.24
N TYR A 57 -0.76 -7.80 -11.29
CA TYR A 57 -0.12 -8.26 -12.52
C TYR A 57 -0.12 -7.12 -13.53
N ARG A 58 1.00 -6.95 -14.24
CA ARG A 58 1.08 -6.16 -15.45
C ARG A 58 0.73 -7.03 -16.64
N LEU A 59 -0.12 -6.48 -17.51
CA LEU A 59 -0.52 -7.13 -18.74
C LEU A 59 0.28 -6.54 -19.90
N SER A 60 0.81 -7.40 -20.77
CA SER A 60 1.51 -6.96 -21.98
C SER A 60 1.19 -7.96 -23.09
N GLY A 61 0.30 -7.54 -24.01
CA GLY A 61 -0.26 -8.44 -25.02
C GLY A 61 -1.00 -9.63 -24.39
N THR A 62 -0.45 -10.84 -24.55
CA THR A 62 -0.99 -12.08 -23.96
C THR A 62 -0.29 -12.52 -22.68
N ALA A 63 0.69 -11.75 -22.19
CA ALA A 63 1.44 -12.07 -20.97
C ALA A 63 0.86 -11.34 -19.75
N ALA A 64 0.91 -12.00 -18.59
CA ALA A 64 0.56 -11.44 -17.29
C ALA A 64 1.68 -11.76 -16.29
N GLU A 65 2.36 -10.75 -15.77
CA GLU A 65 3.49 -10.91 -14.86
C GLU A 65 3.28 -10.06 -13.59
N PRO A 66 3.59 -10.56 -12.38
CA PRO A 66 3.54 -9.73 -11.18
C PRO A 66 4.43 -8.50 -11.33
N VAL A 67 3.92 -7.31 -10.98
CA VAL A 67 4.71 -6.07 -11.06
C VAL A 67 5.93 -6.08 -10.14
N SER A 68 5.89 -6.88 -9.07
CA SER A 68 6.99 -7.09 -8.15
C SER A 68 6.80 -8.40 -7.39
N ARG A 69 7.89 -8.87 -6.77
CA ARG A 69 7.92 -9.97 -5.79
C ARG A 69 8.55 -9.54 -4.47
N ALA A 70 8.75 -8.23 -4.27
CA ALA A 70 9.30 -7.71 -3.03
C ALA A 70 8.38 -8.02 -1.85
N GLU A 71 8.98 -8.32 -0.69
CA GLU A 71 8.23 -8.55 0.53
C GLU A 71 7.46 -7.27 0.91
N PRO A 72 6.14 -7.33 1.16
CA PRO A 72 5.39 -6.18 1.62
C PRO A 72 5.77 -5.80 3.06
N LEU A 73 5.58 -4.53 3.39
CA LEU A 73 5.50 -4.11 4.79
C LEU A 73 4.30 -4.81 5.47
N PRO A 74 4.28 -4.89 6.81
CA PRO A 74 3.09 -5.37 7.51
C PRO A 74 1.84 -4.53 7.19
N PRO A 75 0.64 -5.12 7.23
CA PRO A 75 -0.63 -4.41 7.16
C PRO A 75 -0.71 -3.24 8.16
N LEU A 76 -1.38 -2.16 7.76
CA LEU A 76 -1.60 -1.01 8.63
C LEU A 76 -2.40 -1.42 9.86
N GLY A 77 -2.02 -0.89 11.02
CA GLY A 77 -2.67 -1.19 12.30
C GLY A 77 -2.17 -2.45 13.02
N LEU A 78 -1.36 -3.31 12.40
CA LEU A 78 -0.71 -4.42 13.12
C LEU A 78 0.54 -3.97 13.86
N PHE A 79 1.32 -3.07 13.25
CA PHE A 79 2.58 -2.56 13.80
C PHE A 79 2.71 -1.06 13.46
N PRO A 80 3.49 -0.28 14.24
CA PRO A 80 3.80 1.10 13.87
C PRO A 80 4.56 1.13 12.54
N LEU A 81 4.29 2.14 11.71
CA LEU A 81 5.05 2.35 10.47
C LEU A 81 6.52 2.65 10.80
N PRO A 82 7.47 2.09 10.02
CA PRO A 82 8.88 2.43 10.16
C PRO A 82 9.14 3.90 9.82
N ALA A 83 10.21 4.46 10.38
CA ALA A 83 10.59 5.86 10.13
C ALA A 83 10.89 6.11 8.64
N ALA A 84 11.60 5.19 7.99
CA ALA A 84 11.85 5.19 6.56
C ALA A 84 10.83 4.30 5.84
N LEU A 85 10.27 4.83 4.75
CA LEU A 85 9.31 4.14 3.88
C LEU A 85 9.85 4.19 2.46
N PRO A 86 10.87 3.39 2.12
CA PRO A 86 11.40 3.35 0.77
C PRO A 86 10.32 2.77 -0.15
N ALA A 87 9.86 3.56 -1.11
CA ALA A 87 9.00 3.05 -2.16
C ALA A 87 9.81 2.12 -3.07
N ALA A 88 9.22 0.99 -3.45
CA ALA A 88 9.80 0.12 -4.46
C ALA A 88 9.70 0.80 -5.83
N ASP A 89 10.83 0.98 -6.50
CA ASP A 89 10.86 1.37 -7.91
C ASP A 89 10.48 0.16 -8.77
N LEU A 90 9.43 0.33 -9.59
CA LEU A 90 8.90 -0.71 -10.47
C LEU A 90 9.26 -0.40 -11.92
N ALA A 91 9.15 -1.41 -12.78
CA ALA A 91 9.31 -1.20 -14.21
C ALA A 91 8.28 -0.17 -14.70
N PRO A 92 8.67 0.83 -15.54
CA PRO A 92 7.75 1.85 -16.01
C PRO A 92 6.54 1.27 -16.73
N LEU A 93 5.40 1.94 -16.61
CA LEU A 93 4.18 1.64 -17.34
C LEU A 93 4.30 2.19 -18.77
N ARG A 94 4.07 1.35 -19.77
CA ARG A 94 4.07 1.79 -21.18
C ARG A 94 2.65 2.14 -21.66
N PRO A 95 2.51 2.94 -22.72
CA PRO A 95 1.20 3.19 -23.32
C PRO A 95 0.50 1.89 -23.72
N GLY A 96 -0.72 1.68 -23.21
CA GLY A 96 -1.52 0.50 -23.49
C GLY A 96 -1.28 -0.70 -22.56
N GLU A 97 -0.41 -0.56 -21.56
CA GLU A 97 -0.28 -1.49 -20.42
C GLU A 97 -1.17 -1.08 -19.24
#